data_AF-A0A1U7R7X3-F1
#
_entry.id   AF-A0A1U7R7X3-F1
#
_cell.length_a   1.000
_cell.length_b   1.000
_cell.length_c   1.000
_cell.angle_alpha   90.00
_cell.angle_beta   90.00
_cell.angle_gamma   90.00
#
_symmetry.space_group_name_H-M   'P 1'
#
loop_
_entity.id
_entity.type
_entity.pdbx_description
1 polymer ?
#
loop_
_entity_poly.entity_id
_entity_poly.type
_entity_poly.pdbx_seq_one_letter_code
_entity_poly.pdbx_strand_id
1 'polypeptide(L)'
;MKGVLVLLLALSLGHALQRGRDYMRDKICQEFNNLGKNDFRTLTIIMNSKKFSNATFEEISHIVKEMVSLVETCCAEGADPNCYDEGSSALSDKSCDENSPFPMHAGTADCCTHQGLEKKLCLAALHHPPKEFPTYVEPSNEELCDAFKKDPKDFADKFLYEYSSNFGQAPLPLLVASTGSYLSMVSTCCISPSPGICFLKERLERKTVSITTRMANRVCSQLAVYGKEKTKFSSLVMFSQKIPCASFEEILPLAEDAAEVFSKFCNSTTEDSVQKELSEHTTKICSTLSSKDEKFADCCQGKNLMQDYLCIYSLQHAKVTSLPDIDTPTNEQLCSEDRDQNSYRYMFEISRRYTSIPEVFLSKLYDATKKVMDECCRAVDVTGCLNNKKRQGKKEVSQFLEKANKLCGEYTNNTFLEFKKRLKDNFQKTMTGATPEYITELVEDRANFASTCCTMNSPPLYCDLKIKAEAGRTCDYESCRLI
;
A
#
# COMPACT_ATOMS: atom_id res chain seq x y z
N MET A 1 27.27 11.36 -7.88
CA MET A 1 26.09 12.17 -7.52
C MET A 1 26.17 12.45 -6.03
N LYS A 2 26.43 13.71 -5.64
CA LYS A 2 26.45 14.12 -4.24
C LYS A 2 25.02 13.97 -3.70
N GLY A 3 24.86 13.37 -2.51
CA GLY A 3 23.56 13.09 -1.91
C GLY A 3 22.65 14.30 -1.95
N VAL A 4 21.56 14.20 -2.71
CA VAL A 4 20.53 15.24 -2.79
C VAL A 4 19.73 15.11 -1.50
N LEU A 5 20.01 16.00 -0.55
CA LEU A 5 19.19 16.20 0.63
C LEU A 5 17.83 16.74 0.16
N VAL A 6 16.88 15.86 -0.13
CA VAL A 6 15.48 16.24 -0.42
C VAL A 6 14.87 16.73 0.90
N LEU A 7 15.04 18.02 1.18
CA LEU A 7 14.33 18.69 2.25
C LEU A 7 12.86 18.88 1.80
N LEU A 8 11.98 18.05 2.35
CA LEU A 8 10.59 18.31 2.75
C LEU A 8 9.63 19.11 1.82
N LEU A 9 8.61 18.43 1.29
CA LEU A 9 7.28 19.05 1.09
C LEU A 9 6.08 18.26 1.66
N ALA A 10 6.25 17.14 2.36
CA ALA A 10 5.11 16.44 2.98
C ALA A 10 4.79 16.85 4.44
N LEU A 11 5.50 17.84 5.02
CA LEU A 11 5.41 18.17 6.45
C LEU A 11 4.97 19.61 6.78
N SER A 12 4.23 20.29 5.91
CA SER A 12 3.87 21.69 6.16
C SER A 12 2.46 21.97 6.68
N LEU A 13 1.58 20.98 6.87
CA LEU A 13 0.18 21.29 7.24
C LEU A 13 -0.09 21.27 8.75
N GLY A 14 0.66 20.48 9.55
CA GLY A 14 0.51 20.47 11.01
C GLY A 14 1.37 21.51 11.74
N HIS A 15 2.50 21.94 11.15
CA HIS A 15 3.50 22.79 11.81
C HIS A 15 3.49 24.25 11.33
N ALA A 16 2.70 24.59 10.31
CA ALA A 16 2.59 25.98 9.81
C ALA A 16 1.93 26.93 10.82
N LEU A 17 1.14 26.39 11.77
CA LEU A 17 0.47 27.20 12.79
C LEU A 17 1.45 27.91 13.75
N GLN A 18 2.72 27.49 13.77
CA GLN A 18 3.69 27.93 14.79
C GLN A 18 4.87 28.77 14.28
N ARG A 19 5.08 28.93 12.96
CA ARG A 19 6.31 29.55 12.39
C ARG A 19 6.12 30.76 11.46
N GLY A 20 4.89 31.25 11.26
CA GLY A 20 4.63 32.50 10.52
C GLY A 20 4.65 32.36 8.99
N ARG A 21 4.21 33.44 8.30
CA ARG A 21 4.01 33.50 6.83
C ARG A 21 5.29 33.27 6.02
N ASP A 22 6.40 33.88 6.43
CA ASP A 22 7.67 33.83 5.68
C ASP A 22 8.30 32.42 5.61
N TYR A 23 7.97 31.52 6.55
CA TYR A 23 8.58 30.20 6.64
C TYR A 23 8.35 29.32 5.39
N MET A 24 7.14 29.38 4.80
CA MET A 24 6.81 28.53 3.64
C MET A 24 7.48 29.03 2.37
N ARG A 25 7.44 30.35 2.13
CA ARG A 25 8.14 31.00 1.01
C ARG A 25 9.63 30.68 1.08
N ASP A 26 10.27 30.98 2.22
CA ASP A 26 11.73 30.87 2.36
C ASP A 26 12.21 29.45 2.10
N LYS A 27 11.47 28.46 2.57
CA LYS A 27 11.79 27.06 2.36
C LYS A 27 11.67 26.64 0.90
N ILE A 28 10.57 27.03 0.23
CA ILE A 28 10.37 26.71 -1.20
C ILE A 28 11.41 27.43 -2.08
N CYS A 29 11.74 28.68 -1.76
CA CYS A 29 12.79 29.40 -2.46
C CYS A 29 14.18 28.79 -2.20
N GLN A 30 14.46 28.35 -0.98
CA GLN A 30 15.69 27.62 -0.68
C GLN A 30 15.78 26.32 -1.50
N GLU A 31 14.70 25.54 -1.58
CA GLU A 31 14.63 24.32 -2.40
C GLU A 31 14.81 24.62 -3.89
N PHE A 32 14.08 25.61 -4.43
CA PHE A 32 14.18 26.03 -5.82
C PHE A 32 15.61 26.48 -6.19
N ASN A 33 16.24 27.26 -5.32
CA ASN A 33 17.62 27.73 -5.52
C ASN A 33 18.65 26.60 -5.41
N ASN A 34 18.42 25.63 -4.52
CA ASN A 34 19.32 24.48 -4.36
C ASN A 34 19.23 23.47 -5.51
N LEU A 35 18.02 23.20 -5.99
CA LEU A 35 17.75 22.23 -7.07
C LEU A 35 17.97 22.85 -8.46
N GLY A 36 17.65 24.14 -8.60
CA GLY A 36 17.47 24.78 -9.89
C GLY A 36 16.12 24.43 -10.53
N LYS A 37 15.74 25.23 -11.54
CA LYS A 37 14.41 25.20 -12.17
C LYS A 37 14.00 23.82 -12.71
N ASN A 38 14.92 23.11 -13.37
CA ASN A 38 14.59 21.83 -14.02
C ASN A 38 14.32 20.72 -13.01
N ASP A 39 15.17 20.57 -11.99
CA ASP A 39 15.00 19.54 -10.97
C ASP A 39 13.82 19.86 -10.05
N PHE A 40 13.58 21.14 -9.75
CA PHE A 40 12.37 21.58 -9.07
C PHE A 40 11.10 21.22 -9.88
N ARG A 41 11.10 21.45 -11.19
CA ARG A 41 9.99 21.05 -12.07
C ARG A 41 9.79 19.53 -12.07
N THR A 42 10.85 18.74 -12.19
CA THR A 42 10.80 17.27 -12.11
C THR A 42 10.16 16.81 -10.81
N LEU A 43 10.59 17.37 -9.68
CA LEU A 43 10.01 17.06 -8.37
C LEU A 43 8.51 17.45 -8.31
N THR A 44 8.16 18.59 -8.88
CA THR A 44 6.77 19.08 -8.94
C THR A 44 5.88 18.15 -9.77
N ILE A 45 6.38 17.56 -10.88
CA ILE A 45 5.64 16.54 -11.65
C ILE A 45 5.39 15.30 -10.80
N ILE A 46 6.43 14.74 -10.16
CA ILE A 46 6.32 13.54 -9.33
C ILE A 46 5.29 13.76 -8.21
N MET A 47 5.41 14.89 -7.50
CA MET A 47 4.55 15.20 -6.37
C MET A 47 3.08 15.39 -6.77
N ASN A 48 2.81 16.16 -7.83
CA ASN A 48 1.43 16.38 -8.28
C ASN A 48 0.83 15.12 -8.88
N SER A 49 1.60 14.31 -9.60
CA SER A 49 1.14 13.02 -10.14
C SER A 49 0.81 12.03 -9.02
N LYS A 50 1.63 12.00 -7.96
CA LYS A 50 1.33 11.23 -6.74
C LYS A 50 0.07 11.73 -6.04
N LYS A 51 -0.07 13.05 -5.88
CA LYS A 51 -1.24 13.65 -5.22
C LYS A 51 -2.52 13.37 -6.00
N PHE A 52 -2.50 13.66 -7.29
CA PHE A 52 -3.62 13.52 -8.23
C PHE A 52 -3.46 12.28 -9.10
N SER A 53 -3.38 11.09 -8.49
CA SER A 53 -3.11 9.81 -9.18
C SER A 53 -4.12 9.42 -10.26
N ASN A 54 -5.27 10.08 -10.34
CA ASN A 54 -6.30 9.86 -11.36
C ASN A 54 -6.35 10.96 -12.43
N ALA A 55 -5.52 11.99 -12.33
CA ALA A 55 -5.46 13.09 -13.29
C ALA A 55 -4.81 12.67 -14.61
N THR A 56 -5.12 13.41 -15.67
CA THR A 56 -4.47 13.33 -16.98
C THR A 56 -3.09 13.99 -16.96
N PHE A 57 -2.26 13.66 -17.94
CA PHE A 57 -0.94 14.29 -18.09
C PHE A 57 -1.07 15.80 -18.34
N GLU A 58 -2.10 16.20 -19.08
CA GLU A 58 -2.40 17.58 -19.43
C GLU A 58 -2.74 18.41 -18.18
N GLU A 59 -3.64 17.92 -17.33
CA GLU A 59 -4.01 18.58 -16.05
C GLU A 59 -2.79 18.75 -15.14
N ILE A 60 -1.99 17.68 -14.99
CA ILE A 60 -0.73 17.72 -14.22
C ILE A 60 0.23 18.75 -14.81
N SER A 61 0.37 18.79 -16.13
CA SER A 61 1.25 19.73 -16.82
C SER A 61 0.82 21.19 -16.60
N HIS A 62 -0.49 21.46 -16.58
CA HIS A 62 -1.03 22.79 -16.30
C HIS A 62 -0.69 23.26 -14.88
N ILE A 63 -0.99 22.45 -13.86
CA ILE A 63 -0.71 22.85 -12.47
C ILE A 63 0.79 22.96 -12.19
N VAL A 64 1.61 22.06 -12.74
CA VAL A 64 3.08 22.11 -12.63
C VAL A 64 3.62 23.40 -13.23
N LYS A 65 3.14 23.80 -14.42
CA LYS A 65 3.58 25.02 -15.09
C LYS A 65 3.33 26.25 -14.22
N GLU A 66 2.15 26.36 -13.63
CA GLU A 66 1.79 27.52 -12.81
C GLU A 66 2.50 27.53 -11.46
N MET A 67 2.67 26.37 -10.82
CA MET A 67 3.47 26.26 -9.59
C MET A 67 4.94 26.66 -9.82
N VAL A 68 5.57 26.16 -10.89
CA VAL A 68 6.96 26.51 -11.21
C VAL A 68 7.10 27.99 -11.57
N SER A 69 6.14 28.55 -12.32
CA SER A 69 6.13 29.98 -12.66
C SER A 69 5.97 30.87 -11.42
N LEU A 70 5.13 30.47 -10.48
CA LEU A 70 4.93 31.18 -9.22
C LEU A 70 6.24 31.23 -8.42
N VAL A 71 6.88 30.08 -8.24
CA VAL A 71 8.12 29.97 -7.48
C VAL A 71 9.25 30.74 -8.15
N GLU A 72 9.41 30.62 -9.48
CA GLU A 72 10.41 31.37 -10.22
C GLU A 72 10.23 32.88 -10.07
N THR A 73 8.99 33.37 -10.06
CA THR A 73 8.68 34.80 -9.92
C THR A 73 8.91 35.28 -8.48
N CYS A 74 8.40 34.55 -7.49
CA CYS A 74 8.40 34.99 -6.09
C CYS A 74 9.70 34.72 -5.33
N CYS A 75 10.60 33.90 -5.90
CA CYS A 75 11.93 33.66 -5.33
C CYS A 75 13.03 34.50 -6.00
N ALA A 76 12.67 35.36 -6.95
CA ALA A 76 13.59 36.32 -7.55
C ALA A 76 14.05 37.38 -6.55
N GLU A 77 15.26 37.89 -6.73
CA GLU A 77 15.80 38.97 -5.90
C GLU A 77 14.90 40.22 -6.01
N GLY A 78 14.49 40.79 -4.87
CA GLY A 78 13.60 41.94 -4.83
C GLY A 78 12.12 41.65 -5.06
N ALA A 79 11.71 40.37 -5.11
CA ALA A 79 10.29 40.00 -5.15
C ALA A 79 9.53 40.49 -3.90
N ASP A 80 8.23 40.79 -4.09
CA ASP A 80 7.37 41.22 -2.98
C ASP A 80 7.31 40.13 -1.88
N PRO A 81 7.44 40.48 -0.59
CA PRO A 81 7.38 39.51 0.49
C PRO A 81 6.10 38.65 0.51
N ASN A 82 4.97 39.19 0.05
CA ASN A 82 3.68 38.51 -0.04
C ASN A 82 3.44 37.78 -1.37
N CYS A 83 4.33 37.92 -2.35
CA CYS A 83 4.18 37.34 -3.70
C CYS A 83 3.74 35.87 -3.67
N TYR A 84 4.44 35.05 -2.86
CA TYR A 84 4.16 33.63 -2.79
C TYR A 84 2.80 33.33 -2.15
N ASP A 85 2.46 34.04 -1.08
CA ASP A 85 1.19 33.84 -0.36
C ASP A 85 -0.02 34.24 -1.20
N GLU A 86 0.07 35.37 -1.90
CA GLU A 86 -0.96 35.86 -2.83
C GLU A 86 -1.11 34.92 -4.03
N GLY A 87 0.01 34.56 -4.67
CA GLY A 87 -0.02 33.65 -5.81
C GLY A 87 -0.48 32.23 -5.45
N SER A 88 -0.10 31.70 -4.28
CA SER A 88 -0.59 30.42 -3.75
C SER A 88 -2.09 30.46 -3.47
N SER A 89 -2.60 31.60 -2.98
CA SER A 89 -4.04 31.82 -2.80
C SER A 89 -4.75 31.84 -4.16
N ALA A 90 -4.21 32.55 -5.15
CA ALA A 90 -4.78 32.59 -6.49
C ALA A 90 -4.80 31.20 -7.17
N LEU A 91 -3.78 30.36 -6.98
CA LEU A 91 -3.80 28.97 -7.44
C LEU A 91 -4.88 28.13 -6.74
N SER A 92 -5.11 28.38 -5.46
CA SER A 92 -6.18 27.73 -4.70
C SER A 92 -7.57 28.18 -5.17
N ASP A 93 -7.74 29.48 -5.45
CA ASP A 93 -8.97 30.04 -6.03
C ASP A 93 -9.24 29.45 -7.41
N LYS A 94 -8.21 29.36 -8.25
CA LYS A 94 -8.29 28.75 -9.56
C LYS A 94 -8.60 27.25 -9.51
N SER A 95 -8.17 26.54 -8.47
CA SER A 95 -8.53 25.13 -8.27
C SER A 95 -10.02 24.94 -7.92
N CYS A 96 -10.72 26.02 -7.56
CA CYS A 96 -12.15 26.04 -7.25
C CYS A 96 -13.02 26.49 -8.42
N ASP A 97 -12.43 26.94 -9.54
CA ASP A 97 -13.16 27.27 -10.75
C ASP A 97 -13.59 25.99 -11.47
N GLU A 98 -14.87 25.87 -11.84
CA GLU A 98 -15.41 24.72 -12.57
C GLU A 98 -14.75 24.53 -13.96
N ASN A 99 -14.24 25.61 -14.56
CA ASN A 99 -13.55 25.61 -15.86
C ASN A 99 -12.03 25.51 -15.71
N SER A 100 -11.53 25.25 -14.51
CA SER A 100 -10.10 25.15 -14.26
C SER A 100 -9.49 23.98 -15.03
N PRO A 101 -8.32 24.15 -15.66
CA PRO A 101 -7.58 23.03 -16.26
C PRO A 101 -6.81 22.21 -15.22
N PHE A 102 -7.02 22.44 -13.93
CA PHE A 102 -6.32 21.76 -12.85
C PHE A 102 -7.02 20.46 -12.45
N PRO A 103 -6.25 19.46 -11.97
CA PRO A 103 -6.84 18.23 -11.48
C PRO A 103 -7.60 18.47 -10.16
N MET A 104 -8.66 17.69 -9.94
CA MET A 104 -9.52 17.81 -8.75
C MET A 104 -9.58 16.51 -7.95
N HIS A 105 -9.81 16.64 -6.65
CA HIS A 105 -10.13 15.51 -5.78
C HIS A 105 -11.65 15.44 -5.54
N ALA A 106 -12.13 14.27 -5.14
CA ALA A 106 -13.45 14.21 -4.50
C ALA A 106 -13.44 15.08 -3.24
N GLY A 107 -14.48 15.91 -3.04
CA GLY A 107 -14.56 16.86 -1.93
C GLY A 107 -13.94 18.24 -2.21
N THR A 108 -13.37 18.49 -3.40
CA THR A 108 -12.87 19.83 -3.75
C THR A 108 -13.97 20.90 -3.65
N ALA A 109 -15.19 20.61 -4.14
CA ALA A 109 -16.32 21.53 -4.07
C ALA A 109 -16.65 21.94 -2.62
N ASP A 110 -16.66 20.99 -1.68
CA ASP A 110 -16.90 21.27 -0.26
C ASP A 110 -15.78 22.18 0.30
N CYS A 111 -14.52 21.87 -0.03
CA CYS A 111 -13.40 22.70 0.39
C CYS A 111 -13.46 24.13 -0.16
N CYS A 112 -14.00 24.30 -1.37
CA CYS A 112 -14.13 25.60 -2.03
C CYS A 112 -15.22 26.50 -1.42
N THR A 113 -16.05 25.98 -0.51
CA THR A 113 -16.98 26.79 0.28
C THR A 113 -16.28 27.57 1.41
N HIS A 114 -15.09 27.12 1.84
CA HIS A 114 -14.28 27.79 2.85
C HIS A 114 -13.49 28.97 2.27
N GLN A 115 -12.90 29.78 3.14
CA GLN A 115 -12.10 30.96 2.76
C GLN A 115 -10.70 30.93 3.39
N GLY A 116 -9.77 31.70 2.80
CA GLY A 116 -8.43 31.92 3.35
C GLY A 116 -7.67 30.63 3.70
N LEU A 117 -7.17 30.55 4.94
CA LEU A 117 -6.37 29.43 5.43
C LEU A 117 -7.18 28.13 5.52
N GLU A 118 -8.46 28.20 5.91
CA GLU A 118 -9.31 27.00 6.06
C GLU A 118 -9.48 26.29 4.72
N LYS A 119 -9.73 27.05 3.64
CA LYS A 119 -9.76 26.49 2.28
C LYS A 119 -8.45 25.83 1.91
N LYS A 120 -7.31 26.49 2.15
CA LYS A 120 -5.98 25.94 1.84
C LYS A 120 -5.73 24.62 2.57
N LEU A 121 -6.06 24.56 3.86
CA LEU A 121 -5.90 23.35 4.67
C LEU A 121 -6.83 22.23 4.20
N CYS A 122 -8.09 22.55 3.88
CA CYS A 122 -9.06 21.58 3.35
C CYS A 122 -8.57 20.97 2.04
N LEU A 123 -8.24 21.80 1.03
CA LEU A 123 -7.72 21.36 -0.27
C LEU A 123 -6.42 20.56 -0.16
N ALA A 124 -5.60 20.87 0.84
CA ALA A 124 -4.35 20.17 1.07
C ALA A 124 -4.53 18.79 1.76
N ALA A 125 -5.62 18.60 2.52
CA ALA A 125 -5.96 17.34 3.16
C ALA A 125 -6.64 16.33 2.21
N LEU A 126 -7.22 16.81 1.10
CA LEU A 126 -7.79 15.95 0.08
C LEU A 126 -6.73 15.05 -0.57
N HIS A 127 -7.10 13.79 -0.78
CA HIS A 127 -6.26 12.77 -1.39
C HIS A 127 -7.13 11.78 -2.18
N HIS A 128 -6.56 11.15 -3.22
CA HIS A 128 -7.22 10.02 -3.85
C HIS A 128 -7.06 8.75 -3.01
N PRO A 129 -8.04 7.82 -3.08
CA PRO A 129 -7.82 6.49 -2.56
C PRO A 129 -6.63 5.82 -3.27
N PRO A 130 -5.93 4.90 -2.61
CA PRO A 130 -4.85 4.14 -3.23
C PRO A 130 -5.26 3.47 -4.53
N LYS A 131 -4.39 3.55 -5.56
CA LYS A 131 -4.56 2.80 -6.80
C LYS A 131 -4.14 1.34 -6.58
N GLU A 132 -5.10 0.49 -6.26
CA GLU A 132 -4.87 -0.94 -5.97
C GLU A 132 -4.35 -1.74 -7.17
N PHE A 133 -4.61 -1.26 -8.39
CA PHE A 133 -4.15 -1.87 -9.64
C PHE A 133 -3.31 -0.88 -10.47
N PRO A 134 -2.00 -0.79 -10.20
CA PRO A 134 -1.09 -0.06 -11.08
C PRO A 134 -1.13 -0.65 -12.50
N THR A 135 -1.33 0.20 -13.48
CA THR A 135 -1.44 -0.13 -14.92
C THR A 135 -0.15 0.14 -15.69
N TYR A 136 0.88 0.69 -15.03
CA TYR A 136 2.18 0.93 -15.66
C TYR A 136 2.83 -0.38 -16.10
N VAL A 137 3.14 -0.48 -17.38
CA VAL A 137 3.91 -1.56 -17.99
C VAL A 137 5.08 -0.93 -18.72
N GLU A 138 6.29 -1.39 -18.42
CA GLU A 138 7.49 -0.89 -19.09
C GLU A 138 7.46 -1.31 -20.58
N PRO A 139 7.58 -0.36 -21.52
CA PRO A 139 7.70 -0.67 -22.94
C PRO A 139 8.97 -1.48 -23.27
N SER A 140 9.02 -2.03 -24.48
CA SER A 140 10.22 -2.68 -24.99
C SER A 140 11.39 -1.70 -25.12
N ASN A 141 12.63 -2.22 -25.13
CA ASN A 141 13.82 -1.37 -25.28
C ASN A 141 13.78 -0.51 -26.56
N GLU A 142 13.19 -1.04 -27.64
CA GLU A 142 13.05 -0.33 -28.92
C GLU A 142 12.07 0.82 -28.79
N GLU A 143 10.85 0.56 -28.29
CA GLU A 143 9.84 1.59 -28.05
C GLU A 143 10.35 2.70 -27.11
N LEU A 144 11.08 2.33 -26.05
CA LEU A 144 11.70 3.29 -25.14
C LEU A 144 12.68 4.20 -25.86
N CYS A 145 13.58 3.62 -26.67
CA CYS A 145 14.59 4.41 -27.36
C CYS A 145 14.03 5.24 -28.51
N ASP A 146 13.00 4.78 -29.19
CA ASP A 146 12.33 5.56 -30.24
C ASP A 146 11.58 6.75 -29.64
N ALA A 147 10.86 6.54 -28.54
CA ALA A 147 10.21 7.63 -27.81
C ALA A 147 11.23 8.63 -27.25
N PHE A 148 12.30 8.14 -26.63
CA PHE A 148 13.37 8.98 -26.08
C PHE A 148 14.08 9.81 -27.17
N LYS A 149 14.37 9.22 -28.34
CA LYS A 149 15.01 9.94 -29.45
C LYS A 149 14.11 11.02 -30.05
N LYS A 150 12.79 10.78 -30.09
CA LYS A 150 11.81 11.71 -30.66
C LYS A 150 11.72 13.01 -29.84
N ASP A 151 11.55 12.87 -28.53
CA ASP A 151 11.54 13.99 -27.60
C ASP A 151 11.95 13.50 -26.19
N PRO A 152 13.23 13.69 -25.81
CA PRO A 152 13.72 13.25 -24.50
C PRO A 152 12.98 13.88 -23.31
N LYS A 153 12.49 15.11 -23.48
CA LYS A 153 11.84 15.86 -22.40
C LYS A 153 10.40 15.41 -22.23
N ASP A 154 9.64 15.33 -23.33
CA ASP A 154 8.27 14.80 -23.31
C ASP A 154 8.25 13.35 -22.80
N PHE A 155 9.20 12.52 -23.26
CA PHE A 155 9.38 11.16 -22.73
C PHE A 155 9.57 11.15 -21.21
N ALA A 156 10.50 11.97 -20.70
CA ALA A 156 10.79 12.03 -19.28
C ALA A 156 9.56 12.50 -18.47
N ASP A 157 8.88 13.55 -18.92
CA ASP A 157 7.72 14.11 -18.24
C ASP A 157 6.55 13.12 -18.19
N LYS A 158 6.26 12.43 -19.30
CA LYS A 158 5.22 11.40 -19.36
C LYS A 158 5.56 10.21 -18.48
N PHE A 159 6.80 9.73 -18.50
CA PHE A 159 7.22 8.65 -17.62
C PHE A 159 7.08 9.05 -16.14
N LEU A 160 7.54 10.24 -15.76
CA LEU A 160 7.43 10.75 -14.39
C LEU A 160 5.97 10.82 -13.95
N TYR A 161 5.09 11.31 -14.82
CA TYR A 161 3.65 11.36 -14.59
C TYR A 161 3.05 9.96 -14.43
N GLU A 162 3.23 9.08 -15.42
CA GLU A 162 2.60 7.76 -15.43
C GLU A 162 3.08 6.90 -14.26
N TYR A 163 4.39 6.88 -14.02
CA TYR A 163 4.97 6.06 -12.96
C TYR A 163 4.55 6.56 -11.57
N SER A 164 4.60 7.88 -11.35
CA SER A 164 4.25 8.46 -10.05
C SER A 164 2.74 8.42 -9.76
N SER A 165 1.89 8.49 -10.79
CA SER A 165 0.44 8.29 -10.65
C SER A 165 0.11 6.83 -10.30
N ASN A 166 0.85 5.88 -10.89
CA ASN A 166 0.64 4.44 -10.65
C ASN A 166 1.17 3.95 -9.31
N PHE A 167 2.29 4.52 -8.85
CA PHE A 167 2.95 4.14 -7.60
C PHE A 167 2.88 5.26 -6.56
N GLY A 168 1.81 6.06 -6.63
CA GLY A 168 1.62 7.26 -5.83
C GLY A 168 1.52 7.03 -4.33
N GLN A 169 1.43 5.81 -3.81
CA GLN A 169 1.49 5.56 -2.36
C GLN A 169 2.91 5.32 -1.85
N ALA A 170 3.89 5.06 -2.73
CA ALA A 170 5.27 4.94 -2.30
C ALA A 170 5.79 6.26 -1.69
N PRO A 171 6.70 6.20 -0.70
CA PRO A 171 7.37 7.38 -0.17
C PRO A 171 8.02 8.21 -1.27
N LEU A 172 7.89 9.53 -1.18
CA LEU A 172 8.39 10.45 -2.21
C LEU A 172 9.89 10.24 -2.53
N PRO A 173 10.80 10.06 -1.53
CA PRO A 173 12.21 9.80 -1.81
C PRO A 173 12.44 8.54 -2.65
N LEU A 174 11.67 7.47 -2.40
CA LEU A 174 11.76 6.24 -3.19
C LEU A 174 11.27 6.45 -4.62
N LEU A 175 10.17 7.20 -4.80
CA LEU A 175 9.69 7.54 -6.14
C LEU A 175 10.73 8.32 -6.92
N VAL A 176 11.33 9.37 -6.32
CA VAL A 176 12.38 10.18 -6.94
C VAL A 176 13.60 9.32 -7.29
N ALA A 177 14.07 8.47 -6.38
CA ALA A 177 15.20 7.59 -6.65
C ALA A 177 14.89 6.57 -7.77
N SER A 178 13.68 6.00 -7.76
CA SER A 178 13.23 5.02 -8.74
C SER A 178 13.07 5.62 -10.13
N THR A 179 12.44 6.78 -10.26
CA THR A 179 12.25 7.44 -11.55
C THR A 179 13.54 8.05 -12.07
N GLY A 180 14.35 8.68 -11.21
CA GLY A 180 15.64 9.25 -11.59
C GLY A 180 16.61 8.20 -12.12
N SER A 181 16.73 7.07 -11.41
CA SER A 181 17.55 5.95 -11.90
C SER A 181 17.00 5.37 -13.21
N TYR A 182 15.68 5.44 -13.47
CA TYR A 182 15.07 4.88 -14.69
C TYR A 182 15.43 5.72 -15.90
N LEU A 183 15.25 7.04 -15.77
CA LEU A 183 15.60 7.99 -16.82
C LEU A 183 17.11 7.98 -17.08
N SER A 184 17.94 7.77 -16.06
CA SER A 184 19.38 7.58 -16.22
C SER A 184 19.72 6.32 -17.02
N MET A 185 19.07 5.19 -16.74
CA MET A 185 19.20 3.97 -17.53
C MET A 185 18.80 4.20 -18.99
N VAL A 186 17.62 4.77 -19.25
CA VAL A 186 17.12 4.98 -20.61
C VAL A 186 18.06 5.90 -21.40
N SER A 187 18.43 7.05 -20.83
CA SER A 187 19.33 8.00 -21.48
C SER A 187 20.72 7.41 -21.76
N THR A 188 21.23 6.55 -20.88
CA THR A 188 22.53 5.88 -21.06
C THR A 188 22.46 4.77 -22.11
N CYS A 189 21.43 3.92 -22.05
CA CYS A 189 21.35 2.74 -22.91
C CYS A 189 20.86 3.03 -24.32
N CYS A 190 20.02 4.05 -24.53
CA CYS A 190 19.53 4.39 -25.86
C CYS A 190 20.57 5.04 -26.77
N ILE A 191 21.68 5.52 -26.21
CA ILE A 191 22.84 6.03 -26.97
C ILE A 191 24.01 5.03 -26.97
N SER A 192 23.85 3.87 -26.34
CA SER A 192 24.88 2.83 -26.29
C SER A 192 25.03 2.16 -27.67
N PRO A 193 26.25 1.77 -28.08
CA PRO A 193 26.44 0.93 -29.27
C PRO A 193 25.85 -0.47 -29.12
N SER A 194 25.57 -0.92 -27.89
CA SER A 194 24.97 -2.22 -27.58
C SER A 194 23.79 -2.09 -26.61
N PRO A 195 22.63 -1.52 -27.03
CA PRO A 195 21.52 -1.18 -26.14
C PRO A 195 21.01 -2.36 -25.32
N GLY A 196 20.87 -3.56 -25.92
CA GLY A 196 20.35 -4.74 -25.23
C GLY A 196 21.18 -5.17 -24.03
N ILE A 197 22.52 -5.18 -24.16
CA ILE A 197 23.44 -5.53 -23.06
C ILE A 197 23.42 -4.43 -21.99
N CYS A 198 23.39 -3.16 -22.41
CA CYS A 198 23.30 -2.04 -21.48
C CYS A 198 22.04 -2.13 -20.62
N PHE A 199 20.86 -2.27 -21.24
CA PHE A 199 19.59 -2.36 -20.51
C PHE A 199 19.56 -3.54 -19.56
N LEU A 200 20.09 -4.70 -19.95
CA LEU A 200 20.15 -5.86 -19.06
C LEU A 200 20.96 -5.54 -17.80
N LYS A 201 22.15 -4.95 -17.96
CA LYS A 201 23.01 -4.56 -16.84
C LYS A 201 22.34 -3.53 -15.94
N GLU A 202 21.88 -2.43 -16.50
CA GLU A 202 21.26 -1.34 -15.74
C GLU A 202 19.98 -1.79 -15.02
N ARG A 203 19.16 -2.67 -15.63
CA ARG A 203 17.98 -3.25 -14.97
C ARG A 203 18.34 -4.10 -13.75
N LEU A 204 19.44 -4.84 -13.81
CA LEU A 204 19.95 -5.61 -12.67
C LEU A 204 20.45 -4.68 -11.56
N GLU A 205 21.17 -3.62 -11.90
CA GLU A 205 21.69 -2.64 -10.93
C GLU A 205 20.55 -1.88 -10.22
N ARG A 206 19.52 -1.45 -10.95
CA ARG A 206 18.34 -0.76 -10.38
C ARG A 206 17.29 -1.69 -9.75
N LYS A 207 17.49 -3.01 -9.78
CA LYS A 207 16.47 -4.00 -9.36
C LYS A 207 15.94 -3.72 -7.95
N THR A 208 16.85 -3.43 -7.01
CA THR A 208 16.49 -3.18 -5.61
C THR A 208 15.56 -1.98 -5.46
N VAL A 209 15.91 -0.81 -6.03
CA VAL A 209 15.07 0.39 -5.91
C VAL A 209 13.71 0.20 -6.59
N SER A 210 13.66 -0.49 -7.73
CA SER A 210 12.41 -0.79 -8.44
C SER A 210 11.48 -1.68 -7.60
N ILE A 211 11.99 -2.80 -7.07
CA ILE A 211 11.19 -3.72 -6.26
C ILE A 211 10.76 -3.06 -4.94
N THR A 212 11.67 -2.35 -4.27
CA THR A 212 11.37 -1.61 -3.03
C THR A 212 10.27 -0.58 -3.27
N THR A 213 10.30 0.16 -4.37
CA THR A 213 9.25 1.15 -4.70
C THR A 213 7.88 0.49 -4.84
N ARG A 214 7.81 -0.65 -5.55
CA ARG A 214 6.55 -1.38 -5.75
C ARG A 214 6.03 -2.01 -4.45
N MET A 215 6.92 -2.56 -3.63
CA MET A 215 6.58 -3.07 -2.29
C MET A 215 6.07 -1.94 -1.40
N ALA A 216 6.81 -0.82 -1.34
CA ALA A 216 6.45 0.36 -0.57
C ALA A 216 5.07 0.89 -0.96
N ASN A 217 4.80 1.01 -2.27
CA ASN A 217 3.49 1.41 -2.77
C ASN A 217 2.38 0.50 -2.24
N ARG A 218 2.57 -0.83 -2.25
CA ARG A 218 1.57 -1.80 -1.76
C ARG A 218 1.35 -1.68 -0.26
N VAL A 219 2.43 -1.67 0.53
CA VAL A 219 2.35 -1.56 1.99
C VAL A 219 1.68 -0.25 2.40
N CYS A 220 2.06 0.87 1.78
CA CYS A 220 1.47 2.18 2.08
C CYS A 220 0.02 2.30 1.57
N SER A 221 -0.32 1.64 0.46
CA SER A 221 -1.72 1.54 0.01
C SER A 221 -2.57 0.80 1.04
N GLN A 222 -2.08 -0.34 1.56
CA GLN A 222 -2.77 -1.10 2.59
C GLN A 222 -2.90 -0.29 3.88
N LEU A 223 -1.83 0.38 4.33
CA LEU A 223 -1.87 1.25 5.50
C LEU A 223 -2.88 2.39 5.35
N ALA A 224 -2.98 3.01 4.17
CA ALA A 224 -3.94 4.08 3.91
C ALA A 224 -5.40 3.60 4.03
N VAL A 225 -5.66 2.32 3.71
CA VAL A 225 -7.00 1.72 3.82
C VAL A 225 -7.29 1.19 5.23
N TYR A 226 -6.33 0.48 5.81
CA TYR A 226 -6.48 -0.22 7.09
C TYR A 226 -6.28 0.70 8.31
N GLY A 227 -5.48 1.75 8.16
CA GLY A 227 -4.95 2.49 9.29
C GLY A 227 -4.05 1.62 10.18
N LYS A 228 -3.50 2.24 11.22
CA LYS A 228 -2.44 1.64 12.04
C LYS A 228 -2.87 0.36 12.78
N GLU A 229 -4.08 0.33 13.35
CA GLU A 229 -4.58 -0.82 14.12
C GLU A 229 -4.72 -2.07 13.25
N LYS A 230 -5.33 -1.95 12.07
CA LYS A 230 -5.54 -3.08 11.18
C LYS A 230 -4.28 -3.42 10.38
N THR A 231 -3.34 -2.48 10.20
CA THR A 231 -1.98 -2.83 9.76
C THR A 231 -1.25 -3.70 10.77
N LYS A 232 -1.34 -3.42 12.08
CA LYS A 232 -0.81 -4.33 13.12
C LYS A 232 -1.42 -5.73 12.99
N PHE A 233 -2.74 -5.82 12.85
CA PHE A 233 -3.42 -7.10 12.61
C PHE A 233 -2.89 -7.81 11.35
N SER A 234 -2.79 -7.10 10.23
CA SER A 234 -2.31 -7.64 8.96
C SER A 234 -0.88 -8.18 9.07
N SER A 235 0.01 -7.46 9.76
CA SER A 235 1.38 -7.92 10.05
C SER A 235 1.40 -9.15 10.97
N LEU A 236 0.53 -9.20 11.99
CA LEU A 236 0.37 -10.37 12.86
C LEU A 236 0.00 -11.60 12.02
N VAL A 237 -1.01 -11.49 11.14
CA VAL A 237 -1.41 -12.56 10.22
C VAL A 237 -0.23 -13.00 9.35
N MET A 238 0.42 -12.04 8.68
CA MET A 238 1.53 -12.30 7.76
C MET A 238 2.65 -13.11 8.42
N PHE A 239 3.11 -12.71 9.61
CA PHE A 239 4.13 -13.45 10.33
C PHE A 239 3.63 -14.81 10.83
N SER A 240 2.42 -14.88 11.41
CA SER A 240 1.82 -16.13 11.90
C SER A 240 1.72 -17.19 10.80
N GLN A 241 1.45 -16.76 9.56
CA GLN A 241 1.30 -17.64 8.42
C GLN A 241 2.64 -18.05 7.80
N LYS A 242 3.66 -17.20 7.84
CA LYS A 242 5.00 -17.50 7.32
C LYS A 242 5.85 -18.31 8.29
N ILE A 243 5.65 -18.15 9.59
CA ILE A 243 6.42 -18.85 10.63
C ILE A 243 5.51 -19.39 11.75
N PRO A 244 4.65 -20.37 11.45
CA PRO A 244 3.64 -20.87 12.39
C PRO A 244 4.24 -21.59 13.59
N CYS A 245 5.57 -21.80 13.68
CA CYS A 245 6.26 -22.34 14.85
C CYS A 245 6.62 -21.27 15.90
N ALA A 246 6.68 -19.98 15.55
CA ALA A 246 6.96 -18.90 16.49
C ALA A 246 5.81 -18.74 17.51
N SER A 247 6.13 -18.21 18.69
CA SER A 247 5.16 -17.90 19.74
C SER A 247 4.45 -16.57 19.50
N PHE A 248 3.31 -16.35 20.18
CA PHE A 248 2.60 -15.08 20.12
C PHE A 248 3.46 -13.93 20.67
N GLU A 249 4.22 -14.19 21.75
CA GLU A 249 5.10 -13.24 22.41
C GLU A 249 6.28 -12.81 21.52
N GLU A 250 6.68 -13.64 20.56
CA GLU A 250 7.68 -13.30 19.55
C GLU A 250 7.07 -12.52 18.38
N ILE A 251 5.84 -12.85 17.96
CA ILE A 251 5.21 -12.23 16.77
C ILE A 251 4.52 -10.90 17.06
N LEU A 252 3.80 -10.77 18.19
CA LEU A 252 3.03 -9.57 18.48
C LEU A 252 3.91 -8.30 18.51
N PRO A 253 5.09 -8.27 19.16
CA PRO A 253 5.95 -7.09 19.16
C PRO A 253 6.45 -6.72 17.76
N LEU A 254 6.70 -7.71 16.89
CA LEU A 254 7.09 -7.45 15.50
C LEU A 254 5.92 -6.86 14.70
N ALA A 255 4.69 -7.30 14.94
CA ALA A 255 3.50 -6.76 14.31
C ALA A 255 3.19 -5.31 14.77
N GLU A 256 3.40 -5.01 16.04
CA GLU A 256 3.30 -3.65 16.59
C GLU A 256 4.36 -2.73 16.00
N ASP A 257 5.60 -3.21 15.95
CA ASP A 257 6.72 -2.49 15.35
C ASP A 257 6.48 -2.21 13.86
N ALA A 258 5.96 -3.20 13.12
CA ALA A 258 5.62 -3.03 11.70
C ALA A 258 4.60 -1.89 11.49
N ALA A 259 3.56 -1.81 12.32
CA ALA A 259 2.55 -0.76 12.20
C ALA A 259 3.12 0.64 12.47
N GLU A 260 4.03 0.77 13.43
CA GLU A 260 4.74 2.03 13.71
C GLU A 260 5.70 2.40 12.57
N VAL A 261 6.53 1.45 12.15
CA VAL A 261 7.53 1.61 11.11
C VAL A 261 6.86 1.97 9.79
N PHE A 262 5.80 1.29 9.38
CA PHE A 262 5.08 1.63 8.14
C PHE A 262 4.42 3.00 8.22
N SER A 263 3.89 3.40 9.38
CA SER A 263 3.35 4.75 9.58
C SER A 263 4.41 5.82 9.36
N LYS A 264 5.64 5.62 9.86
CA LYS A 264 6.76 6.56 9.65
C LYS A 264 7.29 6.50 8.22
N PHE A 265 7.52 5.29 7.73
CA PHE A 265 8.04 4.99 6.39
C PHE A 265 7.16 5.60 5.29
N CYS A 266 5.85 5.38 5.34
CA CYS A 266 4.91 5.86 4.31
C CYS A 266 4.76 7.38 4.29
N ASN A 267 4.95 8.02 5.45
CA ASN A 267 4.90 9.48 5.59
C ASN A 267 6.28 10.14 5.49
N SER A 268 7.34 9.35 5.24
CA SER A 268 8.70 9.86 5.23
C SER A 268 8.99 10.72 4.00
N THR A 269 9.70 11.81 4.23
CA THR A 269 10.12 12.78 3.22
C THR A 269 11.61 12.71 2.89
N THR A 270 12.38 11.87 3.57
CA THR A 270 13.84 11.77 3.36
C THR A 270 14.26 10.31 3.14
N GLU A 271 15.22 10.08 2.25
CA GLU A 271 15.68 8.74 1.88
C GLU A 271 16.29 7.99 3.07
N ASP A 272 17.15 8.67 3.85
CA ASP A 272 17.79 8.10 5.04
C ASP A 272 16.77 7.60 6.07
N SER A 273 15.64 8.32 6.22
CA SER A 273 14.57 7.89 7.12
C SER A 273 13.87 6.64 6.60
N VAL A 274 13.55 6.58 5.30
CA VAL A 274 12.93 5.38 4.69
C VAL A 274 13.82 4.15 4.89
N GLN A 275 15.11 4.27 4.62
CA GLN A 275 16.05 3.16 4.74
C GLN A 275 16.24 2.74 6.20
N LYS A 276 16.39 3.71 7.11
CA LYS A 276 16.59 3.47 8.54
C LYS A 276 15.43 2.70 9.15
N GLU A 277 14.19 3.19 8.97
CA GLU A 277 13.00 2.59 9.60
C GLU A 277 12.83 1.11 9.18
N LEU A 278 12.97 0.82 7.88
CA LEU A 278 12.83 -0.55 7.40
C LEU A 278 14.01 -1.45 7.82
N SER A 279 15.23 -0.92 7.87
CA SER A 279 16.42 -1.66 8.30
C SER A 279 16.36 -2.03 9.79
N GLU A 280 15.91 -1.11 10.63
CA GLU A 280 15.70 -1.36 12.07
C GLU A 280 14.64 -2.44 12.29
N HIS A 281 13.52 -2.37 11.57
CA HIS A 281 12.48 -3.40 11.62
C HIS A 281 13.02 -4.77 11.19
N THR A 282 13.78 -4.81 10.10
CA THR A 282 14.38 -6.05 9.58
C THR A 282 15.34 -6.67 10.57
N THR A 283 16.14 -5.84 11.25
CA THR A 283 17.06 -6.29 12.30
C THR A 283 16.29 -6.99 13.42
N LYS A 284 15.16 -6.42 13.88
CA LYS A 284 14.30 -7.03 14.91
C LYS A 284 13.66 -8.34 14.46
N ILE A 285 13.22 -8.40 13.20
CA ILE A 285 12.69 -9.64 12.61
C ILE A 285 13.78 -10.71 12.64
N CYS A 286 14.96 -10.41 12.10
CA CYS A 286 16.05 -11.37 11.99
C CYS A 286 16.59 -11.82 13.34
N SER A 287 16.72 -10.92 14.34
CA SER A 287 17.15 -11.32 15.68
C SER A 287 16.16 -12.26 16.36
N THR A 288 14.86 -12.13 16.06
CA THR A 288 13.79 -12.88 16.71
C THR A 288 13.50 -14.21 16.00
N LEU A 289 13.47 -14.21 14.67
CA LEU A 289 12.89 -15.30 13.87
C LEU A 289 13.92 -16.13 13.09
N SER A 290 15.15 -15.65 12.86
CA SER A 290 16.15 -16.39 12.05
C SER A 290 16.52 -17.76 12.63
N SER A 291 16.50 -17.92 13.95
CA SER A 291 16.82 -19.20 14.61
C SER A 291 15.66 -20.20 14.62
N LYS A 292 14.47 -19.79 14.16
CA LYS A 292 13.22 -20.55 14.29
C LYS A 292 12.83 -21.30 13.01
N ASP A 293 13.26 -20.80 11.85
CA ASP A 293 12.94 -21.36 10.54
C ASP A 293 14.09 -21.09 9.55
N GLU A 294 14.45 -22.11 8.77
CA GLU A 294 15.57 -22.05 7.81
C GLU A 294 15.35 -20.97 6.74
N LYS A 295 14.10 -20.75 6.29
CA LYS A 295 13.85 -19.74 5.25
C LYS A 295 14.02 -18.33 5.78
N PHE A 296 13.67 -18.09 7.05
CA PHE A 296 13.99 -16.82 7.71
C PHE A 296 15.49 -16.69 7.93
N ALA A 297 16.19 -17.76 8.32
CA ALA A 297 17.64 -17.76 8.43
C ALA A 297 18.29 -17.35 7.09
N ASP A 298 17.87 -17.96 5.98
CA ASP A 298 18.37 -17.67 4.63
C ASP A 298 18.14 -16.22 4.21
N CYS A 299 16.94 -15.68 4.46
CA CYS A 299 16.66 -14.27 4.17
C CYS A 299 17.50 -13.31 5.02
N CYS A 300 17.87 -13.69 6.25
CA CYS A 300 18.60 -12.85 7.20
C CYS A 300 20.13 -12.95 7.08
N GLN A 301 20.65 -13.69 6.10
CA GLN A 301 22.09 -13.83 5.84
C GLN A 301 22.66 -12.74 4.92
N GLY A 302 21.80 -11.91 4.31
CA GLY A 302 22.24 -10.90 3.36
C GLY A 302 23.06 -9.78 4.00
N LYS A 303 23.77 -9.04 3.14
CA LYS A 303 24.56 -7.86 3.55
C LYS A 303 23.75 -6.57 3.49
N ASN A 304 22.49 -6.63 3.05
CA ASN A 304 21.64 -5.48 2.80
C ASN A 304 20.25 -5.74 3.38
N LEU A 305 19.96 -5.06 4.51
CA LEU A 305 18.71 -5.23 5.25
C LEU A 305 17.46 -4.92 4.42
N MET A 306 17.55 -4.06 3.39
CA MET A 306 16.43 -3.85 2.48
C MET A 306 16.14 -5.09 1.62
N GLN A 307 17.18 -5.79 1.17
CA GLN A 307 17.04 -7.03 0.42
C GLN A 307 16.56 -8.17 1.32
N ASP A 308 17.03 -8.22 2.55
CA ASP A 308 16.61 -9.20 3.56
C ASP A 308 15.11 -9.05 3.85
N TYR A 309 14.64 -7.80 4.03
CA TYR A 309 13.21 -7.52 4.17
C TYR A 309 12.41 -7.94 2.94
N LEU A 310 12.88 -7.62 1.73
CA LEU A 310 12.20 -8.03 0.50
C LEU A 310 12.12 -9.56 0.38
N CYS A 311 13.15 -10.28 0.83
CA CYS A 311 13.14 -11.74 0.92
C CYS A 311 12.04 -12.21 1.89
N ILE A 312 12.03 -11.70 3.12
CA ILE A 312 11.02 -12.04 4.16
C ILE A 312 9.60 -11.74 3.67
N TYR A 313 9.38 -10.56 3.09
CA TYR A 313 8.11 -10.14 2.50
C TYR A 313 7.65 -11.11 1.40
N SER A 314 8.58 -11.64 0.60
CA SER A 314 8.31 -12.55 -0.51
C SER A 314 8.19 -14.04 -0.12
N LEU A 315 8.50 -14.41 1.13
CA LEU A 315 8.35 -15.79 1.60
C LEU A 315 6.91 -16.29 1.39
N GLN A 316 6.77 -17.51 0.91
CA GLN A 316 5.46 -18.16 0.86
C GLN A 316 5.00 -18.53 2.28
N HIS A 317 3.70 -18.64 2.48
CA HIS A 317 3.17 -19.14 3.75
C HIS A 317 3.71 -20.55 4.04
N ALA A 318 3.92 -20.87 5.31
CA ALA A 318 4.39 -22.19 5.70
C ALA A 318 3.30 -23.25 5.57
N LYS A 319 3.71 -24.51 5.46
CA LYS A 319 2.81 -25.65 5.66
C LYS A 319 2.65 -25.84 7.17
N VAL A 320 1.41 -26.02 7.60
CA VAL A 320 1.08 -26.20 9.02
C VAL A 320 1.52 -27.58 9.48
N THR A 321 2.24 -27.63 10.58
CA THR A 321 2.59 -28.86 11.32
C THR A 321 1.59 -29.08 12.46
N SER A 322 1.73 -30.16 13.23
CA SER A 322 0.89 -30.39 14.43
C SER A 322 1.05 -29.21 15.41
N LEU A 323 -0.04 -28.48 15.65
CA LEU A 323 -0.12 -27.40 16.63
C LEU A 323 -0.93 -27.86 17.85
N PRO A 324 -0.68 -27.31 19.05
CA PRO A 324 -1.53 -27.54 20.22
C PRO A 324 -3.00 -27.16 19.97
N ASP A 325 -3.90 -27.60 20.85
CA ASP A 325 -5.29 -27.16 20.79
C ASP A 325 -5.39 -25.64 20.94
N ILE A 326 -6.36 -25.05 20.25
CA ILE A 326 -6.61 -23.61 20.31
C ILE A 326 -7.32 -23.26 21.63
N ASP A 327 -6.73 -22.34 22.38
CA ASP A 327 -7.41 -21.75 23.54
C ASP A 327 -8.33 -20.62 23.07
N THR A 328 -9.62 -20.74 23.37
CA THR A 328 -10.62 -19.73 22.99
C THR A 328 -10.82 -18.76 24.13
N PRO A 329 -10.83 -17.43 23.89
CA PRO A 329 -10.91 -16.45 24.95
C PRO A 329 -12.23 -16.57 25.73
N THR A 330 -12.14 -16.48 27.07
CA THR A 330 -13.31 -16.48 27.95
C THR A 330 -14.13 -15.20 27.80
N ASN A 331 -15.35 -15.16 28.35
CA ASN A 331 -16.17 -13.94 28.27
C ASN A 331 -15.52 -12.78 29.01
N GLU A 332 -14.88 -13.07 30.15
CA GLU A 332 -14.17 -12.10 30.97
C GLU A 332 -12.99 -11.51 30.20
N GLN A 333 -12.23 -12.34 29.49
CA GLN A 333 -11.09 -11.92 28.67
C GLN A 333 -11.48 -11.04 27.48
N LEU A 334 -12.71 -11.16 26.96
CA LEU A 334 -13.19 -10.38 25.81
C LEU A 334 -13.69 -8.98 26.18
N CYS A 335 -14.00 -8.74 27.46
CA CYS A 335 -14.47 -7.45 27.97
C CYS A 335 -13.57 -6.86 29.06
N SER A 336 -12.39 -7.44 29.31
CA SER A 336 -11.38 -6.89 30.22
C SER A 336 -10.60 -5.73 29.59
N GLU A 337 -9.72 -5.11 30.36
CA GLU A 337 -8.78 -4.09 29.84
C GLU A 337 -7.86 -4.66 28.75
N ASP A 338 -7.45 -5.92 28.88
CA ASP A 338 -6.60 -6.64 27.92
C ASP A 338 -7.36 -7.25 26.72
N ARG A 339 -8.63 -6.86 26.51
CA ARG A 339 -9.51 -7.48 25.50
C ARG A 339 -8.92 -7.51 24.10
N ASP A 340 -8.18 -6.47 23.72
CA ASP A 340 -7.55 -6.38 22.40
C ASP A 340 -6.41 -7.37 22.25
N GLN A 341 -5.57 -7.52 23.28
CA GLN A 341 -4.49 -8.49 23.29
C GLN A 341 -5.01 -9.93 23.25
N ASN A 342 -6.09 -10.23 23.99
CA ASN A 342 -6.76 -11.53 23.94
C ASN A 342 -7.35 -11.82 22.55
N SER A 343 -7.95 -10.81 21.91
CA SER A 343 -8.43 -10.90 20.53
C SER A 343 -7.28 -11.16 19.55
N TYR A 344 -6.14 -10.47 19.69
CA TYR A 344 -4.96 -10.71 18.84
C TYR A 344 -4.40 -12.12 19.05
N ARG A 345 -4.34 -12.62 20.28
CA ARG A 345 -3.87 -13.98 20.55
C ARG A 345 -4.75 -15.02 19.87
N TYR A 346 -6.07 -14.87 19.96
CA TYR A 346 -7.00 -15.75 19.26
C TYR A 346 -6.80 -15.69 17.74
N MET A 347 -6.65 -14.48 17.17
CA MET A 347 -6.41 -14.31 15.74
C MET A 347 -5.06 -14.86 15.28
N PHE A 348 -4.01 -14.77 16.11
CA PHE A 348 -2.72 -15.41 15.88
C PHE A 348 -2.88 -16.94 15.76
N GLU A 349 -3.61 -17.56 16.68
CA GLU A 349 -3.87 -18.99 16.67
C GLU A 349 -4.70 -19.41 15.43
N ILE A 350 -5.68 -18.62 15.01
CA ILE A 350 -6.40 -18.85 13.74
C ILE A 350 -5.43 -18.73 12.56
N SER A 351 -4.67 -17.64 12.48
CA SER A 351 -3.80 -17.33 11.33
C SER A 351 -2.75 -18.43 11.10
N ARG A 352 -2.07 -18.89 12.16
CA ARG A 352 -1.04 -19.93 12.05
C ARG A 352 -1.58 -21.34 11.70
N ARG A 353 -2.89 -21.58 11.89
CA ARG A 353 -3.58 -22.84 11.51
C ARG A 353 -4.14 -22.79 10.09
N TYR A 354 -4.46 -21.61 9.59
CA TYR A 354 -5.06 -21.40 8.28
C TYR A 354 -4.11 -20.58 7.40
N THR A 355 -2.92 -21.10 7.16
CA THR A 355 -1.83 -20.36 6.48
C THR A 355 -2.09 -20.09 5.00
N SER A 356 -2.96 -20.89 4.37
CA SER A 356 -3.41 -20.70 2.98
C SER A 356 -4.56 -19.70 2.84
N ILE A 357 -5.21 -19.30 3.95
CA ILE A 357 -6.31 -18.34 3.90
C ILE A 357 -5.70 -16.93 3.83
N PRO A 358 -6.04 -16.12 2.81
CA PRO A 358 -5.47 -14.79 2.65
C PRO A 358 -5.84 -13.85 3.80
N GLU A 359 -4.96 -12.90 4.10
CA GLU A 359 -5.16 -11.89 5.13
C GLU A 359 -6.50 -11.15 4.98
N VAL A 360 -6.91 -10.80 3.76
CA VAL A 360 -8.17 -10.08 3.49
C VAL A 360 -9.42 -10.84 3.95
N PHE A 361 -9.38 -12.17 4.05
CA PHE A 361 -10.45 -12.96 4.64
C PHE A 361 -10.40 -12.92 6.17
N LEU A 362 -9.22 -13.08 6.76
CA LEU A 362 -9.03 -13.04 8.20
C LEU A 362 -9.31 -11.64 8.78
N SER A 363 -9.04 -10.59 8.01
CA SER A 363 -9.38 -9.21 8.32
C SER A 363 -10.89 -9.00 8.49
N LYS A 364 -11.73 -9.70 7.71
CA LYS A 364 -13.19 -9.67 7.91
C LYS A 364 -13.62 -10.34 9.22
N LEU A 365 -12.97 -11.45 9.56
CA LEU A 365 -13.20 -12.14 10.84
C LEU A 365 -12.77 -11.26 12.03
N TYR A 366 -11.67 -10.55 11.90
CA TYR A 366 -11.22 -9.57 12.90
C TYR A 366 -12.24 -8.46 13.11
N ASP A 367 -12.72 -7.83 12.03
CA ASP A 367 -13.72 -6.76 12.11
C ASP A 367 -15.03 -7.25 12.77
N ALA A 368 -15.49 -8.44 12.39
CA ALA A 368 -16.64 -9.11 12.98
C ALA A 368 -16.48 -9.31 14.50
N THR A 369 -15.30 -9.80 14.91
CA THR A 369 -14.92 -10.02 16.31
C THR A 369 -14.99 -8.72 17.11
N LYS A 370 -14.36 -7.66 16.60
CA LYS A 370 -14.37 -6.34 17.25
C LYS A 370 -15.78 -5.78 17.40
N LYS A 371 -16.61 -5.90 16.37
CA LYS A 371 -18.02 -5.47 16.42
C LYS A 371 -18.80 -6.20 17.50
N VAL A 372 -18.64 -7.52 17.63
CA VAL A 372 -19.32 -8.29 18.69
C VAL A 372 -18.84 -7.86 20.08
N MET A 373 -17.55 -7.66 20.27
CA MET A 373 -17.02 -7.19 21.55
C MET A 373 -17.58 -5.79 21.89
N ASP A 374 -17.64 -4.87 20.93
CA ASP A 374 -18.18 -3.53 21.13
C ASP A 374 -19.68 -3.52 21.44
N GLU A 375 -20.45 -4.40 20.79
CA GLU A 375 -21.89 -4.58 21.05
C GLU A 375 -22.14 -5.21 22.43
N CYS A 376 -21.50 -6.34 22.73
CA CYS A 376 -21.81 -7.13 23.92
C CYS A 376 -21.17 -6.60 25.20
N CYS A 377 -19.97 -6.02 25.17
CA CYS A 377 -19.35 -5.46 26.38
C CYS A 377 -20.08 -4.20 26.90
N ARG A 378 -21.00 -3.63 26.12
CA ARG A 378 -21.88 -2.52 26.51
C ARG A 378 -23.31 -2.97 26.85
N ALA A 379 -23.62 -4.26 26.70
CA ALA A 379 -24.94 -4.80 26.98
C ALA A 379 -25.21 -4.88 28.49
N VAL A 380 -26.50 -4.85 28.87
CA VAL A 380 -26.92 -5.05 30.27
C VAL A 380 -26.55 -6.45 30.76
N ASP A 381 -26.74 -7.46 29.93
CA ASP A 381 -26.30 -8.83 30.17
C ASP A 381 -25.13 -9.19 29.23
N VAL A 382 -23.93 -8.81 29.64
CA VAL A 382 -22.68 -9.05 28.88
C VAL A 382 -22.47 -10.54 28.62
N THR A 383 -22.59 -11.36 29.67
CA THR A 383 -22.35 -12.82 29.61
C THR A 383 -23.38 -13.50 28.73
N GLY A 384 -24.67 -13.17 28.85
CA GLY A 384 -25.72 -13.70 28.00
C GLY A 384 -25.55 -13.28 26.54
N CYS A 385 -25.17 -12.02 26.28
CA CYS A 385 -24.88 -11.52 24.94
C CYS A 385 -23.74 -12.31 24.29
N LEU A 386 -22.58 -12.38 24.94
CA LEU A 386 -21.40 -13.10 24.43
C LEU A 386 -21.69 -14.59 24.22
N ASN A 387 -22.33 -15.26 25.17
CA ASN A 387 -22.66 -16.68 25.03
C ASN A 387 -23.59 -16.96 23.85
N ASN A 388 -24.55 -16.06 23.59
CA ASN A 388 -25.43 -16.16 22.44
C ASN A 388 -24.65 -15.97 21.12
N LYS A 389 -23.81 -14.94 21.03
CA LYS A 389 -22.96 -14.69 19.86
C LYS A 389 -21.98 -15.84 19.60
N LYS A 390 -21.32 -16.37 20.65
CA LYS A 390 -20.42 -17.55 20.58
C LYS A 390 -21.12 -18.76 19.98
N ARG A 391 -22.34 -19.02 20.45
CA ARG A 391 -23.14 -20.16 19.97
C ARG A 391 -23.55 -19.99 18.52
N GLN A 392 -24.04 -18.82 18.15
CA GLN A 392 -24.49 -18.53 16.79
C GLN A 392 -23.31 -18.61 15.82
N GLY A 393 -22.22 -17.95 16.16
CA GLY A 393 -21.18 -17.70 15.19
C GLY A 393 -20.18 -18.84 15.02
N LYS A 394 -20.05 -19.79 15.97
CA LYS A 394 -19.03 -20.87 15.87
C LYS A 394 -19.15 -21.64 14.55
N LYS A 395 -20.40 -21.90 14.15
CA LYS A 395 -20.70 -22.56 12.87
C LYS A 395 -20.42 -21.64 11.68
N GLU A 396 -20.77 -20.37 11.77
CA GLU A 396 -20.58 -19.36 10.72
C GLU A 396 -19.08 -19.18 10.38
N VAL A 397 -18.19 -19.11 11.38
CA VAL A 397 -16.74 -19.04 11.11
C VAL A 397 -16.17 -20.30 10.54
N SER A 398 -16.57 -21.48 11.02
CA SER A 398 -16.12 -22.73 10.41
C SER A 398 -16.49 -22.75 8.92
N GLN A 399 -17.74 -22.39 8.60
CA GLN A 399 -18.23 -22.31 7.21
C GLN A 399 -17.50 -21.24 6.40
N PHE A 400 -17.23 -20.08 7.00
CA PHE A 400 -16.48 -19.00 6.34
C PHE A 400 -15.05 -19.42 6.02
N LEU A 401 -14.33 -20.03 6.97
CA LEU A 401 -12.96 -20.51 6.78
C LEU A 401 -12.90 -21.67 5.78
N GLU A 402 -13.85 -22.61 5.83
CA GLU A 402 -13.98 -23.68 4.83
C GLU A 402 -14.24 -23.10 3.43
N LYS A 403 -15.10 -22.09 3.31
CA LYS A 403 -15.37 -21.42 2.04
C LYS A 403 -14.16 -20.66 1.53
N ALA A 404 -13.47 -19.92 2.40
CA ALA A 404 -12.22 -19.24 2.05
C ALA A 404 -11.15 -20.24 1.57
N ASN A 405 -11.02 -21.38 2.26
CA ASN A 405 -10.12 -22.44 1.84
C ASN A 405 -10.55 -23.09 0.50
N LYS A 406 -11.85 -23.23 0.23
CA LYS A 406 -12.35 -23.68 -1.08
C LYS A 406 -12.06 -22.68 -2.21
N LEU A 407 -12.10 -21.38 -1.90
CA LEU A 407 -11.80 -20.32 -2.86
C LEU A 407 -10.29 -20.21 -3.15
N CYS A 408 -9.46 -20.33 -2.12
CA CYS A 408 -8.04 -19.96 -2.18
C CYS A 408 -7.04 -21.09 -1.90
N GLY A 409 -7.43 -22.15 -1.19
CA GLY A 409 -6.50 -23.14 -0.64
C GLY A 409 -5.74 -23.94 -1.69
N GLU A 410 -6.35 -24.22 -2.85
CA GLU A 410 -5.63 -24.86 -3.96
C GLU A 410 -4.77 -23.88 -4.75
N TYR A 411 -5.14 -22.59 -4.79
CA TYR A 411 -4.42 -21.58 -5.57
C TYR A 411 -2.98 -21.45 -5.10
N THR A 412 -2.78 -21.46 -3.78
CA THR A 412 -1.44 -21.22 -3.20
C THR A 412 -0.50 -22.42 -3.30
N ASN A 413 -1.02 -23.60 -3.59
CA ASN A 413 -0.25 -24.85 -3.65
C ASN A 413 0.07 -25.30 -5.09
N ASN A 414 -0.43 -24.61 -6.11
CA ASN A 414 -0.33 -25.02 -7.51
C ASN A 414 0.15 -23.87 -8.39
N THR A 415 0.73 -24.20 -9.55
CA THR A 415 0.93 -23.19 -10.61
C THR A 415 -0.43 -22.70 -11.12
N PHE A 416 -0.49 -21.50 -11.73
CA PHE A 416 -1.74 -20.95 -12.25
C PHE A 416 -2.46 -21.89 -13.25
N LEU A 417 -1.69 -22.51 -14.15
CA LEU A 417 -2.25 -23.45 -15.13
C LEU A 417 -2.74 -24.75 -14.48
N GLU A 418 -2.00 -25.28 -13.51
CA GLU A 418 -2.42 -26.46 -12.76
C GLU A 418 -3.68 -26.18 -11.93
N PHE A 419 -3.74 -25.03 -11.28
CA PHE A 419 -4.92 -24.58 -10.55
C PHE A 419 -6.15 -24.50 -11.45
N LYS A 420 -6.06 -23.86 -12.63
CA LYS A 420 -7.16 -23.80 -13.59
C LYS A 420 -7.61 -25.19 -14.07
N LYS A 421 -6.65 -26.10 -14.30
CA LYS A 421 -6.97 -27.48 -14.68
C LYS A 421 -7.74 -28.21 -13.57
N ARG A 422 -7.27 -28.13 -12.33
CA ARG A 422 -7.93 -28.74 -11.16
C ARG A 422 -9.32 -28.16 -10.92
N LEU A 423 -9.47 -26.84 -11.05
CA LEU A 423 -10.78 -26.18 -10.98
C LEU A 423 -11.75 -26.73 -12.02
N LYS A 424 -11.29 -26.85 -13.28
CA LYS A 424 -12.10 -27.41 -14.38
C LYS A 424 -12.55 -28.83 -14.06
N ASP A 425 -11.60 -29.69 -13.67
CA ASP A 425 -11.89 -31.09 -13.31
C ASP A 425 -12.90 -31.18 -12.14
N ASN A 426 -12.78 -30.29 -11.15
CA ASN A 426 -13.70 -30.25 -10.01
C ASN A 426 -15.10 -29.78 -10.41
N PHE A 427 -15.22 -28.71 -11.22
CA PHE A 427 -16.52 -28.25 -11.70
C PHE A 427 -17.19 -29.27 -12.62
N GLN A 428 -16.45 -29.95 -13.51
CA GLN A 428 -17.01 -31.03 -14.33
C GLN A 428 -17.55 -32.19 -13.48
N LYS A 429 -16.88 -32.54 -12.39
CA LYS A 429 -17.33 -33.60 -11.47
C LYS A 429 -18.55 -33.19 -10.64
N THR A 430 -18.61 -31.93 -10.22
CA THR A 430 -19.67 -31.43 -9.31
C THR A 430 -20.89 -30.89 -10.04
N MET A 431 -20.76 -30.48 -11.30
CA MET A 431 -21.81 -29.88 -12.13
C MET A 431 -22.05 -30.73 -13.38
N THR A 432 -22.54 -31.96 -13.20
CA THR A 432 -22.69 -32.97 -14.26
C THR A 432 -23.68 -32.61 -15.39
N GLY A 433 -24.48 -31.56 -15.22
CA GLY A 433 -25.39 -31.03 -16.24
C GLY A 433 -24.98 -29.70 -16.87
N ALA A 434 -23.82 -29.15 -16.49
CA ALA A 434 -23.33 -27.87 -17.02
C ALA A 434 -22.72 -28.03 -18.42
N THR A 435 -22.87 -27.02 -19.27
CA THR A 435 -22.22 -27.01 -20.59
C THR A 435 -20.71 -26.76 -20.45
N PRO A 436 -19.88 -27.26 -21.36
CA PRO A 436 -18.44 -27.00 -21.35
C PRO A 436 -18.08 -25.51 -21.36
N GLU A 437 -18.88 -24.68 -22.04
CA GLU A 437 -18.72 -23.23 -22.11
C GLU A 437 -18.95 -22.60 -20.74
N TYR A 438 -20.04 -22.97 -20.06
CA TYR A 438 -20.35 -22.47 -18.73
C TYR A 438 -19.31 -22.88 -17.70
N ILE A 439 -18.81 -24.13 -17.75
CA ILE A 439 -17.69 -24.56 -16.92
C ILE A 439 -16.44 -23.72 -17.18
N THR A 440 -16.16 -23.38 -18.44
CA THR A 440 -14.98 -22.59 -18.80
C THR A 440 -15.08 -21.17 -18.24
N GLU A 441 -16.25 -20.53 -18.36
CA GLU A 441 -16.54 -19.22 -17.74
C GLU A 441 -16.32 -19.24 -16.22
N LEU A 442 -16.88 -20.23 -15.51
CA LEU A 442 -16.69 -20.39 -14.07
C LEU A 442 -15.21 -20.59 -13.66
N VAL A 443 -14.43 -21.30 -14.48
CA VAL A 443 -12.99 -21.46 -14.24
C VAL A 443 -12.28 -20.11 -14.38
N GLU A 444 -12.60 -19.31 -15.40
CA GLU A 444 -11.99 -17.99 -15.58
C GLU A 444 -12.36 -17.05 -14.44
N ASP A 445 -13.64 -16.99 -14.04
CA ASP A 445 -14.09 -16.16 -12.93
C ASP A 445 -13.41 -16.52 -11.61
N ARG A 446 -13.35 -17.82 -11.29
CA ARG A 446 -12.66 -18.29 -10.08
C ARG A 446 -11.16 -18.05 -10.15
N ALA A 447 -10.54 -18.24 -11.32
CA ALA A 447 -9.12 -18.00 -11.51
C ALA A 447 -8.78 -16.52 -11.35
N ASN A 448 -9.59 -15.63 -11.91
CA ASN A 448 -9.45 -14.19 -11.78
C ASN A 448 -9.58 -13.75 -10.31
N PHE A 449 -10.61 -14.25 -9.61
CA PHE A 449 -10.77 -14.02 -8.17
C PHE A 449 -9.53 -14.48 -7.40
N ALA A 450 -9.06 -15.70 -7.64
CA ALA A 450 -7.95 -16.26 -6.88
C ALA A 450 -6.62 -15.54 -7.16
N SER A 451 -6.35 -15.22 -8.42
CA SER A 451 -5.14 -14.48 -8.81
C SER A 451 -5.03 -13.09 -8.18
N THR A 452 -6.17 -12.51 -7.77
CA THR A 452 -6.24 -11.18 -7.17
C THR A 452 -6.36 -11.23 -5.65
N CYS A 453 -7.25 -12.08 -5.12
CA CYS A 453 -7.68 -12.07 -3.73
C CYS A 453 -7.18 -13.26 -2.89
N CYS A 454 -6.45 -14.19 -3.50
CA CYS A 454 -5.85 -15.33 -2.80
C CYS A 454 -4.35 -15.18 -2.54
N THR A 455 -3.85 -13.94 -2.53
CA THR A 455 -2.46 -13.62 -2.20
C THR A 455 -2.36 -12.94 -0.84
N MET A 456 -1.21 -13.03 -0.17
CA MET A 456 -1.00 -12.39 1.15
C MET A 456 -1.26 -10.88 1.11
N ASN A 457 -0.85 -10.22 0.02
CA ASN A 457 -0.94 -8.76 -0.14
C ASN A 457 -2.06 -8.37 -1.10
N SER A 458 -3.20 -9.06 -1.00
CA SER A 458 -4.36 -8.80 -1.84
C SER A 458 -4.88 -7.37 -1.63
N PRO A 459 -5.40 -6.71 -2.69
CA PRO A 459 -5.92 -5.35 -2.61
C PRO A 459 -7.18 -5.30 -1.71
N PRO A 460 -7.13 -4.64 -0.55
CA PRO A 460 -8.19 -4.75 0.46
C PRO A 460 -9.55 -4.21 0.01
N LEU A 461 -9.61 -3.08 -0.70
CA LEU A 461 -10.89 -2.49 -1.12
C LEU A 461 -11.58 -3.36 -2.18
N TYR A 462 -10.83 -3.77 -3.21
CA TYR A 462 -11.34 -4.64 -4.25
C TYR A 462 -11.74 -6.02 -3.71
N CYS A 463 -10.88 -6.64 -2.92
CA CYS A 463 -11.16 -7.97 -2.39
C CYS A 463 -12.25 -7.97 -1.34
N ASP A 464 -12.43 -6.89 -0.57
CA ASP A 464 -13.57 -6.76 0.33
C ASP A 464 -14.91 -6.88 -0.43
N LEU A 465 -15.03 -6.19 -1.57
CA LEU A 465 -16.21 -6.26 -2.45
C LEU A 465 -16.38 -7.64 -3.10
N LYS A 466 -15.29 -8.20 -3.64
CA LYS A 466 -15.34 -9.51 -4.31
C LYS A 466 -15.62 -10.66 -3.35
N ILE A 467 -15.04 -10.63 -2.16
CA ILE A 467 -15.33 -11.61 -1.12
C ILE A 467 -16.80 -11.50 -0.69
N LYS A 468 -17.38 -10.30 -0.55
CA LYS A 468 -18.83 -10.17 -0.26
C LYS A 468 -19.70 -10.84 -1.34
N ALA A 469 -19.33 -10.70 -2.61
CA ALA A 469 -20.05 -11.33 -3.72
C ALA A 469 -19.88 -12.86 -3.76
N GLU A 470 -18.64 -13.37 -3.71
CA GLU A 470 -18.31 -14.81 -3.78
C GLU A 470 -18.71 -15.56 -2.52
N ALA A 471 -18.48 -14.96 -1.35
CA ALA A 471 -18.86 -15.53 -0.08
C ALA A 471 -20.39 -15.54 0.08
N GLY A 472 -21.17 -14.80 -0.71
CA GLY A 472 -22.63 -14.68 -0.55
C GLY A 472 -23.02 -14.30 0.88
N ARG A 473 -24.31 -14.22 1.19
CA ARG A 473 -24.87 -13.95 2.53
C ARG A 473 -24.57 -15.05 3.58
N THR A 474 -23.42 -15.74 3.50
CA THR A 474 -22.92 -16.57 4.59
C THR A 474 -22.43 -15.68 5.74
N CYS A 475 -22.16 -14.40 5.46
CA CYS A 475 -21.94 -13.32 6.41
C CYS A 475 -22.32 -11.98 5.81
N ASP A 476 -23.57 -11.52 5.99
CA ASP A 476 -23.88 -10.10 5.83
C ASP A 476 -23.19 -9.31 6.96
N TYR A 477 -23.04 -7.99 6.80
CA TYR A 477 -22.53 -7.06 7.82
C TYR A 477 -23.21 -7.19 9.20
N GLU A 478 -24.34 -7.89 9.27
CA GLU A 478 -25.08 -8.22 10.49
C GLU A 478 -24.97 -9.68 10.95
N SER A 479 -24.42 -10.60 10.17
CA SER A 479 -24.49 -12.06 10.41
C SER A 479 -23.15 -12.77 10.41
N CYS A 480 -22.02 -12.06 10.28
CA CYS A 480 -20.72 -12.56 10.74
C CYS A 480 -20.54 -12.16 12.21
N ARG A 481 -21.30 -12.76 13.12
CA ARG A 481 -21.21 -12.40 14.54
C ARG A 481 -20.56 -13.53 15.34
N LEU A 482 -19.23 -13.52 15.36
CA LEU A 482 -18.40 -14.08 16.42
C LEU A 482 -17.63 -12.94 17.06
N ILE A 483 -17.25 -12.95 18.34
CA ILE A 483 -17.06 -14.06 19.27
C ILE A 483 -18.19 -14.17 20.27
#